data_AF-A0AAV1TZY3-F1
#
_entry.id   AF-A0AAV1TZY3-F1
#
_cell.length_a   1.000
_cell.length_b   1.000
_cell.length_c   1.000
_cell.angle_alpha   90.00
_cell.angle_beta   90.00
_cell.angle_gamma   90.00
#
_symmetry.space_group_name_H-M   'P 1'
#
loop_
_entity.id
_entity.type
_entity.pdbx_description
1 polymer ?
#
loop_
_entity_poly.entity_id
_entity_poly.type
_entity_poly.pdbx_seq_one_letter_code
_entity_poly.pdbx_strand_id
1 'polypeptide(L)'
;MTDSKALDQVSMDLDDLLHRTDIVEQRVKEEVKQHVDGPVGPADLRGYQEQLLLKLRAIRDTMQKDDPCLDQVREERDDARRERDALQTQVAKLTYRVHHLKQHVRP
;
A
#
# COMPACT_ATOMS: atom_id res chain seq x y z
N MET A 1 -11.64 -4.65 13.27
CA MET A 1 -11.14 -3.26 13.47
C MET A 1 -9.62 -3.17 13.32
N THR A 2 -8.87 -4.25 13.56
CA THR A 2 -7.41 -4.35 13.39
C THR A 2 -6.95 -4.23 11.93
N ASP A 3 -7.68 -4.84 10.99
CA ASP A 3 -7.23 -4.90 9.58
C ASP A 3 -7.30 -3.55 8.85
N SER A 4 -8.16 -2.63 9.30
CA SER A 4 -8.23 -1.28 8.72
C SER A 4 -6.97 -0.49 9.05
N LYS A 5 -6.63 -0.44 10.35
CA LYS A 5 -5.46 0.28 10.83
C LYS A 5 -4.16 -0.32 10.28
N ALA A 6 -4.10 -1.63 10.07
CA ALA A 6 -2.95 -2.29 9.49
C ALA A 6 -2.74 -1.88 8.02
N LEU A 7 -3.79 -1.88 7.19
CA LEU A 7 -3.72 -1.43 5.79
C LEU A 7 -3.41 0.07 5.69
N ASP A 8 -3.96 0.88 6.59
CA ASP A 8 -3.69 2.31 6.64
C ASP A 8 -2.23 2.59 7.02
N GLN A 9 -1.70 1.86 8.00
CA GLN A 9 -0.29 1.93 8.39
C GLN A 9 0.65 1.50 7.25
N VAL A 10 0.34 0.41 6.54
CA VAL A 10 1.16 -0.07 5.41
C VAL A 10 1.27 0.97 4.30
N SER A 11 0.17 1.66 3.99
CA SER A 11 0.17 2.74 2.99
C SER A 11 1.00 3.94 3.46
N MET A 12 0.90 4.34 4.72
CA MET A 12 1.73 5.41 5.28
C MET A 12 3.22 5.04 5.26
N ASP A 13 3.55 3.78 5.58
CA ASP A 13 4.94 3.28 5.56
C ASP A 13 5.50 3.25 4.13
N LEU A 14 4.66 2.94 3.14
CA LEU A 14 5.02 2.92 1.73
C LEU A 14 5.32 4.33 1.21
N ASP A 15 4.49 5.31 1.56
CA ASP A 15 4.70 6.74 1.26
C ASP A 15 6.02 7.26 1.88
N ASP A 16 6.30 6.92 3.14
CA ASP A 16 7.57 7.30 3.81
C ASP A 16 8.79 6.71 3.08
N LEU A 17 8.70 5.43 2.71
CA LEU A 17 9.77 4.75 1.98
C LEU A 17 10.00 5.34 0.59
N LEU A 18 8.93 5.69 -0.15
CA LEU A 18 9.04 6.38 -1.44
C LEU A 18 9.76 7.72 -1.26
N HIS A 19 9.34 8.53 -0.28
CA HIS A 19 9.96 9.81 -0.01
C HIS A 19 11.45 9.70 0.35
N ARG A 20 11.80 8.74 1.22
CA ARG A 20 13.19 8.47 1.59
C ARG A 20 14.02 7.98 0.43
N THR A 21 13.44 7.17 -0.45
CA THR A 21 14.11 6.68 -1.67
C THR A 21 14.41 7.84 -2.62
N ASP A 22 13.48 8.78 -2.80
CA ASP A 22 13.69 9.98 -3.60
C ASP A 22 14.80 10.88 -3.04
N ILE A 23 14.83 11.07 -1.70
CA ILE A 23 15.91 11.81 -1.03
C ILE A 23 17.26 11.14 -1.28
N VAL A 24 17.35 9.81 -1.14
CA VAL A 24 18.59 9.08 -1.41
C VAL A 24 18.98 9.17 -2.88
N GLU A 25 18.03 9.05 -3.82
CA GLU A 25 18.32 9.21 -5.25
C GLU A 25 18.87 10.61 -5.56
N GLN A 26 18.29 11.67 -4.98
CA GLN A 26 18.79 13.04 -5.15
C GLN A 26 20.20 13.21 -4.58
N ARG A 27 20.44 12.73 -3.36
CA ARG A 27 21.78 12.80 -2.73
C ARG A 27 22.84 12.08 -3.56
N VAL A 28 22.55 10.88 -4.04
CA VAL A 28 23.48 10.13 -4.89
C VAL A 28 23.72 10.87 -6.22
N LYS A 29 22.68 11.46 -6.83
CA LYS A 29 22.86 12.30 -8.03
C LYS A 29 23.75 13.52 -7.75
N GLU A 30 23.59 14.17 -6.61
CA GLU A 30 24.40 15.33 -6.22
C GLU A 30 25.84 14.94 -5.93
N GLU A 31 26.08 13.85 -5.20
CA GLU A 31 27.42 13.31 -4.95
C GLU A 31 28.12 12.93 -6.27
N VAL A 32 27.40 12.28 -7.20
CA VAL A 32 27.89 12.00 -8.56
C VAL A 32 28.21 13.28 -9.33
N LYS A 33 27.49 14.39 -9.12
CA LYS A 33 27.81 15.66 -9.79
C LYS A 33 28.99 16.39 -9.15
N GLN A 34 29.07 16.41 -7.82
CA GLN A 34 30.04 17.20 -7.07
C GLN A 34 31.42 16.56 -6.96
N HIS A 35 31.50 15.23 -6.93
CA HIS A 35 32.76 14.51 -6.73
C HIS A 35 33.37 13.91 -8.01
N VAL A 36 32.75 14.14 -9.17
CA VAL A 36 33.19 13.56 -10.46
C VAL A 36 34.05 14.52 -11.30
N ASP A 37 34.16 15.81 -10.95
CA ASP A 37 35.03 16.78 -11.63
C ASP A 37 36.43 16.95 -10.98
N GLY A 38 36.79 16.13 -9.99
CA GLY A 38 38.07 16.19 -9.27
C GLY A 38 39.14 15.19 -9.76
N PRO A 39 40.46 15.43 -9.57
CA PRO A 39 41.51 14.75 -10.31
C PRO A 39 41.82 13.29 -9.92
N VAL A 40 41.16 12.66 -8.93
CA VAL A 40 41.60 11.35 -8.40
C VAL A 40 40.44 10.47 -7.90
N GLY A 41 40.19 9.32 -8.56
CA GLY A 41 39.39 8.16 -8.07
C GLY A 41 38.53 7.49 -9.17
N PRO A 42 38.55 6.16 -9.36
CA PRO A 42 38.50 5.48 -10.66
C PRO A 42 37.08 5.36 -11.26
N ALA A 43 37.02 5.16 -12.58
CA ALA A 43 35.79 4.87 -13.33
C ALA A 43 34.87 3.81 -12.68
N ASP A 44 35.42 2.92 -11.86
CA ASP A 44 34.68 1.92 -11.08
C ASP A 44 33.74 2.52 -10.03
N LEU A 45 34.13 3.62 -9.37
CA LEU A 45 33.27 4.29 -8.38
C LEU A 45 32.05 4.92 -9.07
N ARG A 46 32.27 5.50 -10.25
CA ARG A 46 31.22 6.06 -11.12
C ARG A 46 30.27 4.97 -11.59
N GLY A 47 30.80 3.85 -12.08
CA GLY A 47 29.99 2.70 -12.51
C GLY A 47 29.16 2.12 -11.36
N TYR A 48 29.72 2.06 -10.15
CA TYR A 48 28.99 1.63 -8.96
C TYR A 48 27.85 2.60 -8.58
N GLN A 49 28.10 3.91 -8.59
CA GLN A 49 27.08 4.93 -8.30
C GLN A 49 25.96 4.94 -9.35
N GLU A 50 26.29 4.79 -10.63
CA GLU A 50 25.31 4.67 -11.72
C GLU A 50 24.45 3.39 -11.55
N GLN A 51 25.07 2.25 -11.24
CA GLN A 51 24.34 1.02 -10.93
C GLN A 51 23.43 1.17 -9.69
N LEU A 52 23.90 1.87 -8.66
CA LEU A 52 23.10 2.12 -7.46
C LEU A 52 21.87 2.97 -7.79
N LEU A 53 22.02 4.03 -8.57
CA LEU A 53 20.89 4.84 -9.05
C LEU A 53 19.89 4.03 -9.87
N LEU A 54 20.36 3.14 -10.76
CA LEU A 54 19.48 2.26 -11.52
C LEU A 54 18.69 1.32 -10.61
N LYS A 55 19.33 0.75 -9.59
CA LYS A 55 18.65 -0.11 -8.60
C LYS A 55 17.62 0.67 -7.78
N LEU A 56 17.96 1.87 -7.33
CA LEU A 56 17.03 2.72 -6.56
C LEU A 56 15.81 3.11 -7.38
N ARG A 57 15.99 3.46 -8.67
CA ARG A 57 14.87 3.71 -9.58
C ARG A 57 14.00 2.48 -9.78
N ALA A 58 14.62 1.32 -9.99
CA ALA A 58 13.88 0.08 -10.14
C ALA A 58 13.00 -0.22 -8.90
N ILE A 59 13.56 -0.03 -7.70
CA ILE A 59 12.83 -0.19 -6.43
C ILE A 59 11.64 0.77 -6.35
N ARG A 60 11.86 2.07 -6.60
CA ARG A 60 10.81 3.08 -6.60
C ARG A 60 9.71 2.76 -7.61
N ASP A 61 10.08 2.37 -8.84
CA ASP A 61 9.14 2.09 -9.91
C ASP A 61 8.30 0.83 -9.62
N THR A 62 8.83 -0.16 -8.89
CA THR A 62 8.02 -1.27 -8.35
C THR A 62 7.07 -0.80 -7.26
N MET A 63 7.54 0.00 -6.30
CA MET A 63 6.69 0.49 -5.21
C MET A 63 5.52 1.35 -5.71
N GLN A 64 5.75 2.20 -6.70
CA GLN A 64 4.70 2.99 -7.35
C GLN A 64 3.64 2.13 -8.07
N LYS A 65 3.98 0.90 -8.48
CA LYS A 65 3.01 -0.04 -9.06
C LYS A 65 2.19 -0.76 -7.99
N ASP A 66 2.70 -0.86 -6.78
CA ASP A 66 2.04 -1.52 -5.66
C ASP A 66 1.00 -0.60 -4.99
N ASP A 67 1.17 0.73 -5.06
CA ASP A 67 0.21 1.72 -4.55
C ASP A 67 -1.23 1.55 -5.10
N PRO A 68 -1.45 1.47 -6.44
CA PRO A 68 -2.79 1.23 -7.00
C PRO A 68 -3.42 -0.09 -6.53
N CYS A 69 -2.60 -1.11 -6.25
CA CYS A 69 -3.07 -2.40 -5.78
C CYS A 69 -3.64 -2.30 -4.36
N LEU A 70 -3.02 -1.50 -3.49
CA LEU A 70 -3.48 -1.30 -2.11
C LEU A 70 -4.83 -0.55 -2.05
N ASP A 71 -5.01 0.46 -2.89
CA ASP A 71 -6.27 1.20 -2.96
C ASP A 71 -7.41 0.33 -3.50
N GLN A 72 -7.13 -0.52 -4.50
CA GLN A 72 -8.10 -1.51 -4.97
C GLN A 72 -8.50 -2.49 -3.86
N VAL A 73 -7.53 -3.00 -3.09
CA VAL A 73 -7.81 -3.91 -1.96
C VAL A 73 -8.65 -3.22 -0.87
N ARG A 74 -8.44 -1.92 -0.63
CA ARG A 74 -9.27 -1.13 0.31
C ARG A 74 -10.71 -1.02 -0.18
N GLU A 75 -10.91 -0.74 -1.47
CA GLU A 75 -12.23 -0.62 -2.07
C GLU A 75 -12.99 -1.95 -2.01
N GLU A 76 -12.37 -3.04 -2.46
CA GLU A 76 -12.95 -4.39 -2.42
C GLU A 76 -13.32 -4.81 -0.98
N ARG A 77 -12.45 -4.50 -0.01
CA ARG A 77 -12.71 -4.75 1.41
C ARG A 77 -13.91 -3.95 1.91
N ASP A 78 -14.01 -2.68 1.56
CA ASP A 78 -15.08 -1.81 2.04
C ASP A 78 -16.43 -2.20 1.42
N ASP A 79 -16.44 -2.63 0.17
CA ASP A 79 -17.60 -3.22 -0.48
C ASP A 79 -18.03 -4.52 0.20
N ALA A 80 -17.10 -5.43 0.49
CA ALA A 80 -17.40 -6.66 1.22
C ALA A 80 -17.96 -6.39 2.63
N ARG A 81 -17.51 -5.32 3.30
CA ARG A 81 -18.07 -4.88 4.60
C ARG A 81 -19.51 -4.39 4.45
N ARG A 82 -19.80 -3.56 3.45
CA ARG A 82 -21.16 -3.08 3.17
C ARG A 82 -22.10 -4.24 2.86
N GLU A 83 -21.66 -5.19 2.05
CA GLU A 83 -22.45 -6.38 1.71
C GLU A 83 -22.73 -7.22 2.96
N ARG A 84 -21.71 -7.50 3.78
CA ARG A 84 -21.88 -8.21 5.06
C ARG A 84 -22.93 -7.53 5.94
N ASP A 85 -22.87 -6.21 6.10
CA ASP A 85 -23.79 -5.47 6.98
C ASP A 85 -25.23 -5.50 6.45
N ALA A 86 -25.40 -5.41 5.13
CA ALA A 86 -26.68 -5.60 4.48
C ALA A 86 -27.25 -7.01 4.70
N LEU A 87 -26.42 -8.05 4.54
CA LEU A 87 -26.81 -9.44 4.77
C LEU A 87 -27.18 -9.69 6.22
N GLN A 88 -26.41 -9.19 7.19
CA GLN A 88 -26.73 -9.30 8.61
C GLN A 88 -28.09 -8.67 8.94
N THR A 89 -28.38 -7.52 8.35
CA THR A 89 -29.68 -6.85 8.50
C THR A 89 -30.82 -7.70 7.94
N GLN A 90 -30.63 -8.32 6.78
CA GLN A 90 -31.63 -9.20 6.17
C GLN A 90 -31.85 -10.46 7.01
N VAL A 91 -30.78 -11.09 7.50
CA VAL A 91 -30.83 -12.25 8.38
C VAL A 91 -31.59 -11.92 9.67
N ALA A 92 -31.32 -10.77 10.29
CA ALA A 92 -32.04 -10.33 11.50
C ALA A 92 -33.55 -10.19 11.24
N LYS A 93 -33.94 -9.55 10.12
CA LYS A 93 -35.35 -9.40 9.72
C LYS A 93 -36.03 -10.75 9.49
N LEU A 94 -35.38 -11.66 8.77
CA LEU A 94 -35.92 -12.99 8.51
C LEU A 94 -36.03 -13.81 9.79
N THR A 95 -35.01 -13.75 10.65
CA THR A 95 -35.00 -14.44 11.95
C THR A 95 -36.17 -13.97 12.82
N TYR A 96 -36.40 -12.66 12.89
CA TYR A 96 -37.55 -12.08 13.58
C TYR A 96 -38.88 -12.61 13.02
N ARG A 97 -39.05 -12.59 11.69
CA ARG A 97 -40.28 -13.09 11.04
C ARG A 97 -40.50 -14.58 11.32
N VAL A 98 -39.46 -15.41 11.24
CA VAL A 98 -39.54 -16.83 11.56
C VAL A 98 -39.93 -17.04 13.01
N HIS A 99 -39.33 -16.29 13.93
CA HIS A 99 -39.67 -16.37 15.35
C HIS A 99 -41.14 -16.00 15.60
N HIS A 100 -41.59 -14.87 15.05
CA HIS A 100 -42.97 -14.43 15.13
C HIS A 100 -43.94 -15.47 14.56
N LEU A 101 -43.65 -16.05 13.39
CA LEU A 101 -44.47 -17.11 12.80
C LEU A 101 -44.51 -18.37 13.68
N LYS A 102 -43.37 -18.77 14.27
CA LYS A 102 -43.34 -19.92 15.20
C LYS A 102 -44.18 -19.69 16.46
N GLN A 103 -44.28 -18.45 16.93
CA GLN A 103 -45.05 -18.07 18.11
C GLN A 103 -46.55 -17.92 17.83
N HIS A 104 -46.92 -17.46 16.63
CA HIS A 104 -48.30 -17.06 16.32
C HIS A 104 -49.01 -17.93 15.28
N VAL A 105 -48.32 -18.89 14.63
CA VAL A 105 -48.88 -19.73 13.54
C VAL A 105 -48.85 -21.22 13.89
N ARG A 106 -48.61 -21.61 15.14
CA ARG A 106 -48.97 -22.97 15.59
C ARG A 106 -50.46 -23.00 16.00
N PRO A 107 -51.24 -24.02 15.58
CA PRO A 107 -52.53 -24.33 16.21
C PRO A 107 -52.36 -24.77 17.66
#